data_AF-A0A7S2L2M1-F1
#
_entry.id   AF-A0A7S2L2M1-F1
#
_cell.length_a   1.000
_cell.length_b   1.000
_cell.length_c   1.000
_cell.angle_alpha   90.00
_cell.angle_beta   90.00
_cell.angle_gamma   90.00
#
_symmetry.space_group_name_H-M   'P 1'
#
loop_
_entity.id
_entity.type
_entity.pdbx_description
1 polymer ?
#
loop_
_entity_poly.entity_id
_entity_poly.type
_entity_poly.pdbx_seq_one_letter_code
_entity_poly.pdbx_strand_id
1 'polypeptide(L)'
;RLIDILPHSSEPKETNGHFLNFINAFVNMINHLPVNEQIMMPGGWKNPERHHIMLYIIRNVGGGKYSFTVVNAGSDGLEYHASRFDETSGRHLKNIALTIWDIPGNRVLDSSFWTALFHMQVYSSKKHDAQMLYARLLPVLNSKPLRANLELGPADFFLPPDPKVAASYFDLVLIGFSTTPQVGAQSSQLSMLNVMKAACEIAYRTIANAPPSSMDPEDTRVLRLSGRNLSNFASSLGAEAAKDEGLLPSLKSVWDLLDTFLRA
;
A
#
# COMPACT_ATOMS: atom_id res chain seq x y z
N ARG A 1 14.29 -8.87 -1.10
CA ARG A 1 13.77 -7.58 -0.57
C ARG A 1 13.30 -7.82 0.86
N LEU A 2 13.27 -6.83 1.75
CA LEU A 2 12.94 -7.06 3.17
C LEU A 2 11.60 -7.78 3.37
N ILE A 3 10.59 -7.36 2.61
CA ILE A 3 9.25 -7.95 2.61
C ILE A 3 9.21 -9.38 2.07
N ASP A 4 10.18 -9.79 1.24
CA ASP A 4 10.27 -11.17 0.72
C ASP A 4 10.72 -12.15 1.83
N ILE A 5 11.24 -11.62 2.94
CA ILE A 5 11.58 -12.37 4.15
C ILE A 5 10.35 -12.52 5.06
N LEU A 6 9.28 -11.74 4.81
CA LEU A 6 8.02 -11.91 5.52
C LEU A 6 7.41 -13.26 5.11
N PRO A 7 7.23 -14.19 6.05
CA PRO A 7 6.80 -15.53 5.69
C PRO A 7 5.39 -15.53 5.10
N HIS A 8 5.20 -16.32 4.05
CA HIS A 8 3.90 -16.60 3.47
C HIS A 8 3.20 -17.72 4.26
N SER A 9 1.89 -17.64 4.41
CA SER A 9 1.10 -18.53 5.28
C SER A 9 1.12 -20.02 4.88
N SER A 10 1.84 -20.39 3.82
CA SER A 10 1.95 -21.75 3.28
C SER A 10 3.01 -22.62 3.98
N GLU A 11 3.90 -22.06 4.81
CA GLU A 11 5.02 -22.80 5.39
C GLU A 11 5.05 -22.74 6.93
N PRO A 12 4.44 -23.70 7.66
CA PRO A 12 4.19 -23.57 9.10
C PRO A 12 5.35 -23.93 10.04
N LYS A 13 6.47 -24.51 9.55
CA LYS A 13 7.54 -25.03 10.43
C LYS A 13 8.76 -24.12 10.58
N GLU A 14 9.03 -23.22 9.63
CA GLU A 14 10.15 -22.25 9.68
C GLU A 14 9.68 -20.79 9.83
N THR A 15 8.36 -20.56 9.80
CA THR A 15 7.67 -19.26 9.78
C THR A 15 8.12 -18.31 10.89
N ASN A 16 8.29 -18.83 12.12
CA ASN A 16 8.57 -17.98 13.28
C ASN A 16 9.99 -17.38 13.23
N GLY A 17 10.98 -18.14 12.77
CA GLY A 17 12.35 -17.66 12.65
C GLY A 17 12.46 -16.56 11.58
N HIS A 18 11.88 -16.79 10.41
CA HIS A 18 11.82 -15.81 9.33
C HIS A 18 11.05 -14.55 9.74
N PHE A 19 9.93 -14.71 10.45
CA PHE A 19 9.15 -13.59 10.96
C PHE A 19 9.96 -12.71 11.92
N LEU A 20 10.65 -13.31 12.90
CA LEU A 20 11.48 -12.55 13.84
C LEU A 20 12.68 -11.89 13.16
N ASN A 21 13.30 -12.56 12.18
CA ASN A 21 14.36 -11.98 11.37
C ASN A 21 13.86 -10.76 10.57
N PHE A 22 12.66 -10.86 10.00
CA PHE A 22 12.01 -9.74 9.34
C PHE A 22 11.79 -8.56 10.30
N ILE A 23 11.23 -8.80 11.49
CA ILE A 23 10.98 -7.74 12.49
C ILE A 23 12.29 -7.06 12.89
N ASN A 24 13.36 -7.82 13.14
CA ASN A 24 14.67 -7.27 13.50
C ASN A 24 15.25 -6.41 12.38
N ALA A 25 15.22 -6.90 11.14
CA ALA A 25 15.70 -6.15 9.99
C ALA A 25 14.84 -4.89 9.72
N PHE A 26 13.53 -4.99 9.95
CA PHE A 26 12.59 -3.88 9.79
C PHE A 26 12.81 -2.77 10.83
N VAL A 27 12.93 -3.12 12.12
CA VAL A 27 13.24 -2.15 13.17
C VAL A 27 14.62 -1.53 12.94
N ASN A 28 15.60 -2.30 12.49
CA ASN A 28 16.92 -1.77 12.14
C ASN A 28 16.85 -0.76 10.99
N MET A 29 16.03 -1.03 9.97
CA MET A 29 15.80 -0.10 8.86
C MET A 29 15.14 1.21 9.33
N ILE A 30 14.16 1.13 10.22
CA ILE A 30 13.55 2.32 10.85
C ILE A 30 14.59 3.12 11.64
N ASN A 31 15.45 2.46 12.41
CA ASN A 31 16.49 3.12 13.21
C ASN A 31 17.48 3.92 12.35
N HIS A 32 17.69 3.50 11.11
CA HIS A 32 18.56 4.16 10.14
C HIS A 32 17.80 5.05 9.14
N LEU A 33 16.50 5.26 9.34
CA LEU A 33 15.70 6.13 8.46
C LEU A 33 16.13 7.58 8.63
N PRO A 34 16.65 8.26 7.58
CA PRO A 34 17.08 9.65 7.69
C PRO A 34 15.93 10.59 8.03
N VAL A 35 16.25 11.74 8.60
CA VAL A 35 15.25 12.78 8.89
C VAL A 35 14.57 13.24 7.59
N ASN A 36 13.26 13.40 7.64
CA ASN A 36 12.37 13.71 6.52
C ASN A 36 12.23 12.63 5.46
N GLU A 37 12.80 11.45 5.66
CA GLU A 37 12.57 10.28 4.82
C GLU A 37 11.46 9.40 5.37
N GLN A 38 10.90 8.57 4.49
CA GLN A 38 9.80 7.66 4.80
C GLN A 38 10.04 6.26 4.25
N ILE A 39 9.37 5.28 4.86
CA ILE A 39 9.32 3.90 4.39
C ILE A 39 7.85 3.55 4.17
N MET A 40 7.57 3.00 3.00
CA MET A 40 6.25 2.47 2.68
C MET A 40 6.28 0.94 2.68
N MET A 41 5.21 0.33 3.18
CA MET A 41 5.10 -1.12 3.32
C MET A 41 3.66 -1.58 3.10
N PRO A 42 3.46 -2.77 2.51
CA PRO A 42 2.13 -3.36 2.47
C PRO A 42 1.69 -3.66 3.90
N GLY A 43 0.40 -3.52 4.14
CA GLY A 43 -0.22 -3.76 5.43
C GLY A 43 -1.58 -4.39 5.29
N GLY A 44 -2.30 -4.41 6.42
CA GLY A 44 -3.65 -4.96 6.51
C GLY A 44 -3.68 -6.21 7.37
N TRP A 45 -4.69 -7.05 7.13
CA TRP A 45 -4.92 -8.22 7.97
C TRP A 45 -5.55 -9.38 7.22
N LYS A 46 -5.34 -10.58 7.78
CA LYS A 46 -5.88 -11.83 7.28
C LYS A 46 -6.85 -12.44 8.29
N ASN A 47 -8.08 -12.64 7.84
CA ASN A 47 -9.10 -13.42 8.51
C ASN A 47 -9.40 -14.70 7.72
N PRO A 48 -9.98 -15.73 8.36
CA PRO A 48 -10.40 -16.94 7.65
C PRO A 48 -11.38 -16.69 6.50
N GLU A 49 -12.16 -15.61 6.58
CA GLU A 49 -13.21 -15.27 5.61
C GLU A 49 -12.77 -14.22 4.58
N ARG A 50 -11.82 -13.34 4.91
CA ARG A 50 -11.43 -12.22 4.07
C ARG A 50 -10.00 -11.77 4.33
N HIS A 51 -9.38 -11.22 3.29
CA HIS A 51 -8.11 -10.51 3.38
C HIS A 51 -8.38 -9.03 3.16
N HIS A 52 -7.79 -8.17 4.00
CA HIS A 52 -7.90 -6.72 3.84
C HIS A 52 -6.51 -6.16 3.61
N ILE A 53 -6.34 -5.42 2.52
CA ILE A 53 -5.04 -4.87 2.10
C ILE A 53 -5.03 -3.38 2.39
N MET A 54 -3.90 -2.92 2.93
CA MET A 54 -3.66 -1.51 3.25
C MET A 54 -2.25 -1.12 2.86
N LEU A 55 -1.99 0.18 2.87
CA LEU A 55 -0.64 0.71 2.77
C LEU A 55 -0.28 1.39 4.09
N TYR A 56 0.89 1.07 4.64
CA TYR A 56 1.44 1.72 5.81
C TYR A 56 2.64 2.58 5.40
N ILE A 57 2.74 3.76 6.01
CA ILE A 57 3.82 4.70 5.77
C ILE A 57 4.38 5.12 7.13
N ILE A 58 5.66 4.89 7.37
CA ILE A 58 6.36 5.43 8.53
C ILE A 58 7.32 6.52 8.08
N ARG A 59 7.39 7.61 8.83
CA ARG A 59 8.27 8.74 8.51
C ARG A 59 9.03 9.21 9.74
N ASN A 60 10.30 9.54 9.54
CA ASN A 60 11.11 10.24 10.52
C ASN A 60 10.89 11.75 10.34
N VAL A 61 10.25 12.41 11.31
CA VAL A 61 9.96 13.85 11.23
C VAL A 61 11.07 14.71 11.88
N GLY A 62 12.15 14.08 12.36
CA GLY A 62 13.23 14.75 13.07
C GLY A 62 12.96 14.91 14.57
N GLY A 63 13.97 15.37 15.31
CA GLY A 63 13.85 15.60 16.77
C GLY A 63 13.52 14.34 17.59
N GLY A 64 13.83 13.14 17.08
CA GLY A 64 13.49 11.87 17.73
C GLY A 64 12.00 11.52 17.67
N LYS A 65 11.25 12.15 16.75
CA LYS A 65 9.83 11.93 16.53
C LYS A 65 9.57 11.29 15.17
N TYR A 66 8.48 10.53 15.11
CA TYR A 66 8.02 9.83 13.92
C TYR A 66 6.53 10.06 13.71
N SER A 67 6.08 9.81 12.48
CA SER A 67 4.66 9.66 12.16
C SER A 67 4.40 8.32 11.49
N PHE A 68 3.20 7.79 11.69
CA PHE A 68 2.76 6.53 11.10
C PHE A 68 1.38 6.72 10.46
N THR A 69 1.31 6.54 9.14
CA THR A 69 0.09 6.70 8.35
C THR A 69 -0.43 5.36 7.90
N VAL A 70 -1.73 5.14 8.11
CA VAL A 70 -2.48 4.03 7.54
C VAL A 70 -3.33 4.55 6.41
N VAL A 71 -3.12 4.03 5.21
CA VAL A 71 -3.94 4.30 4.02
C VAL A 71 -4.86 3.10 3.77
N ASN A 72 -6.16 3.34 3.90
CA ASN A 72 -7.23 2.36 3.76
C ASN A 72 -8.17 2.76 2.62
N ALA A 73 -8.13 2.00 1.53
CA ALA A 73 -9.07 2.15 0.41
C ALA A 73 -10.20 1.11 0.44
N GLY A 74 -10.20 0.20 1.42
CA GLY A 74 -11.22 -0.83 1.57
C GLY A 74 -12.40 -0.34 2.41
N SER A 75 -13.47 -1.13 2.44
CA SER A 75 -14.72 -0.75 3.13
C SER A 75 -14.63 -0.87 4.66
N ASP A 76 -13.82 -1.79 5.18
CA ASP A 76 -13.69 -2.07 6.61
C ASP A 76 -12.66 -1.15 7.27
N GLY A 77 -13.03 -0.52 8.40
CA GLY A 77 -12.15 0.38 9.16
C GLY A 77 -12.17 1.85 8.74
N LEU A 78 -12.89 2.21 7.68
CA LEU A 78 -13.07 3.62 7.28
C LEU A 78 -13.90 4.44 8.27
N GLU A 79 -14.66 3.79 9.14
CA GLU A 79 -15.38 4.42 10.26
C GLU A 79 -14.44 5.07 11.30
N TYR A 80 -13.16 4.70 11.30
CA TYR A 80 -12.14 5.30 12.18
C TYR A 80 -11.44 6.52 11.57
N HIS A 81 -11.67 6.81 10.29
CA HIS A 81 -11.05 7.94 9.61
C HIS A 81 -11.88 9.21 9.73
N ALA A 82 -11.20 10.35 9.60
CA ALA A 82 -11.87 11.64 9.50
C ALA A 82 -12.83 11.64 8.29
N SER A 83 -14.00 12.24 8.47
CA SER A 83 -14.98 12.33 7.40
C SER A 83 -15.69 13.67 7.44
N ARG A 84 -16.14 14.12 6.27
CA ARG A 84 -16.88 15.38 6.09
C ARG A 84 -17.95 15.18 5.04
N PHE A 85 -18.96 16.04 5.03
CA PHE A 85 -19.87 16.11 3.90
C PHE A 85 -19.31 17.08 2.86
N ASP A 86 -19.39 16.70 1.59
CA ASP A 86 -19.15 17.63 0.49
C ASP A 86 -20.27 18.67 0.49
N GLU A 87 -19.90 19.95 0.58
CA GLU A 87 -20.84 21.07 0.66
C GLU A 87 -21.70 21.20 -0.59
N THR A 88 -21.20 20.74 -1.75
CA THR A 88 -21.89 20.88 -3.03
C THR A 88 -22.78 19.67 -3.34
N SER A 89 -22.23 18.45 -3.27
CA SER A 89 -22.98 17.24 -3.64
C SER A 89 -23.71 16.56 -2.48
N GLY A 90 -23.46 16.99 -1.23
CA GLY A 90 -23.96 16.33 -0.01
C GLY A 90 -23.37 14.94 0.22
N ARG A 91 -22.38 14.52 -0.58
CA ARG A 91 -21.77 13.20 -0.45
C ARG A 91 -20.92 13.13 0.81
N HIS A 92 -21.01 12.00 1.51
CA HIS A 92 -20.12 11.73 2.64
C HIS A 92 -18.72 11.37 2.13
N LEU A 93 -17.77 12.29 2.32
CA LEU A 93 -16.37 12.09 1.98
C LEU A 93 -15.63 11.55 3.20
N LYS A 94 -14.89 10.46 3.02
CA LYS A 94 -14.00 9.91 4.04
C LYS A 94 -12.56 10.12 3.62
N ASN A 95 -11.72 10.52 4.57
CA ASN A 95 -10.29 10.47 4.37
C ASN A 95 -9.88 8.98 4.32
N ILE A 96 -9.03 8.63 3.36
CA ILE A 96 -8.48 7.28 3.24
C ILE A 96 -7.20 7.14 4.04
N ALA A 97 -6.56 8.25 4.44
CA ALA A 97 -5.34 8.28 5.21
C ALA A 97 -5.61 8.76 6.63
N LEU A 98 -5.13 7.99 7.62
CA LEU A 98 -5.09 8.37 9.02
C LEU A 98 -3.64 8.38 9.49
N THR A 99 -3.17 9.52 9.98
CA THR A 99 -1.80 9.69 10.45
C THR A 99 -1.76 9.81 11.98
N ILE A 100 -0.97 8.95 12.61
CA ILE A 100 -0.62 9.05 14.02
C ILE A 100 0.65 9.91 14.13
N TRP A 101 0.53 11.06 14.80
CA TRP A 101 1.61 12.03 14.96
C TRP A 101 2.30 11.91 16.32
N ASP A 102 3.42 12.62 16.46
CA ASP A 102 4.21 12.78 17.70
C ASP A 102 4.75 11.47 18.29
N ILE A 103 4.92 10.43 17.48
CA ILE A 103 5.32 9.11 17.97
C ILE A 103 6.76 9.21 18.49
N PRO A 104 7.01 8.93 19.79
CA PRO A 104 8.36 8.91 20.33
C PRO A 104 9.23 7.83 19.67
N GLY A 105 10.51 8.12 19.43
CA GLY A 105 11.43 7.15 18.81
C GLY A 105 11.51 5.81 19.54
N ASN A 106 11.49 5.80 20.87
CA ASN A 106 11.50 4.55 21.65
C ASN A 106 10.24 3.69 21.43
N ARG A 107 9.09 4.27 21.07
CA ARG A 107 7.86 3.53 20.74
C ARG A 107 7.92 2.93 19.34
N VAL A 108 8.50 3.67 18.39
CA VAL A 108 8.72 3.21 17.03
C VAL A 108 9.81 2.13 16.96
N LEU A 109 10.81 2.17 17.83
CA LEU A 109 11.88 1.16 17.85
C LEU A 109 11.52 -0.08 18.68
N ASP A 110 10.38 -0.08 19.38
CA ASP A 110 9.87 -1.26 20.10
C ASP A 110 9.32 -2.29 19.10
N SER A 111 9.96 -3.46 19.07
CA SER A 111 9.58 -4.57 18.18
C SER A 111 8.19 -5.15 18.51
N SER A 112 7.67 -4.94 19.71
CA SER A 112 6.38 -5.48 20.16
C SER A 112 5.21 -4.98 19.30
N PHE A 113 5.22 -3.68 18.97
CA PHE A 113 4.20 -3.08 18.11
C PHE A 113 4.23 -3.70 16.71
N TRP A 114 5.41 -3.76 16.09
CA TRP A 114 5.58 -4.30 14.73
C TRP A 114 5.26 -5.79 14.67
N THR A 115 5.65 -6.53 15.69
CA THR A 115 5.30 -7.95 15.85
C THR A 115 3.79 -8.11 15.81
N ALA A 116 3.05 -7.35 16.63
CA ALA A 116 1.59 -7.42 16.64
C ALA A 116 0.95 -6.98 15.31
N LEU A 117 1.48 -5.91 14.69
CA LEU A 117 0.99 -5.38 13.43
C LEU A 117 1.17 -6.39 12.28
N PHE A 118 2.39 -6.87 12.05
CA PHE A 118 2.67 -7.80 10.96
C PHE A 118 2.18 -9.22 11.24
N HIS A 119 1.97 -9.60 12.50
CA HIS A 119 1.29 -10.84 12.83
C HIS A 119 -0.13 -10.88 12.26
N MET A 120 -0.84 -9.74 12.21
CA MET A 120 -2.17 -9.66 11.59
C MET A 120 -2.14 -9.98 10.09
N GLN A 121 -1.02 -9.71 9.42
CA GLN A 121 -0.84 -9.95 7.99
C GLN A 121 -0.39 -11.38 7.68
N VAL A 122 0.50 -11.94 8.51
CA VAL A 122 1.08 -13.28 8.30
C VAL A 122 0.12 -14.38 8.73
N TYR A 123 -0.48 -14.26 9.91
CA TYR A 123 -1.27 -15.32 10.52
C TYR A 123 -2.76 -15.01 10.40
N SER A 124 -3.54 -16.01 9.98
CA SER A 124 -5.00 -15.88 9.92
C SER A 124 -5.62 -16.03 11.31
N SER A 125 -6.47 -15.09 11.72
CA SER A 125 -7.20 -15.18 12.98
C SER A 125 -8.48 -14.37 12.93
N LYS A 126 -9.60 -14.89 13.43
CA LYS A 126 -10.87 -14.13 13.50
C LYS A 126 -10.79 -12.82 14.31
N LYS A 127 -9.73 -12.65 15.10
CA LYS A 127 -9.48 -11.44 15.91
C LYS A 127 -8.73 -10.35 15.13
N HIS A 128 -8.27 -10.62 13.91
CA HIS A 128 -7.51 -9.66 13.12
C HIS A 128 -8.49 -8.78 12.32
N ASP A 129 -8.95 -7.68 12.90
CA ASP A 129 -9.94 -6.82 12.26
C ASP A 129 -9.55 -5.34 12.37
N ALA A 130 -10.39 -4.49 11.79
CA ALA A 130 -10.24 -3.04 11.90
C ALA A 130 -10.19 -2.58 13.37
N GLN A 131 -10.95 -3.21 14.27
CA GLN A 131 -10.95 -2.85 15.68
C GLN A 131 -9.59 -3.13 16.34
N MET A 132 -8.97 -4.27 16.05
CA MET A 132 -7.63 -4.60 16.54
C MET A 132 -6.59 -3.57 16.07
N LEU A 133 -6.60 -3.20 14.79
CA LEU A 133 -5.68 -2.20 14.27
C LEU A 133 -5.96 -0.82 14.87
N TYR A 134 -7.15 -0.27 14.61
CA TYR A 134 -7.47 1.13 14.89
C TYR A 134 -7.72 1.41 16.38
N ALA A 135 -8.42 0.53 17.09
CA ALA A 135 -8.78 0.78 18.48
C ALA A 135 -7.73 0.29 19.48
N ARG A 136 -6.88 -0.68 19.11
CA ARG A 136 -5.88 -1.26 20.03
C ARG A 136 -4.44 -0.94 19.66
N LEU A 137 -4.02 -1.17 18.41
CA LEU A 137 -2.61 -1.00 18.05
C LEU A 137 -2.23 0.47 17.84
N LEU A 138 -2.95 1.21 16.99
CA LEU A 138 -2.57 2.59 16.66
C LEU A 138 -2.46 3.54 17.88
N PRO A 139 -3.37 3.50 18.88
CA PRO A 139 -3.27 4.38 20.05
C PRO A 139 -2.03 4.14 20.92
N VAL A 140 -1.44 2.94 20.86
CA VAL A 140 -0.25 2.58 21.66
C VAL A 140 0.97 3.39 21.21
N LEU A 141 1.06 3.74 19.92
CA LEU A 141 2.21 4.43 19.34
C LEU A 141 2.51 5.75 20.03
N ASN A 142 1.51 6.63 20.17
CA ASN A 142 1.68 7.93 20.83
C ASN A 142 0.99 8.02 22.20
N SER A 143 0.37 6.94 22.68
CA SER A 143 -0.34 6.88 23.96
C SER A 143 -1.49 7.91 24.06
N LYS A 144 -2.06 8.30 22.92
CA LYS A 144 -3.24 9.17 22.84
C LYS A 144 -4.44 8.36 22.30
N PRO A 145 -5.68 8.72 22.69
CA PRO A 145 -6.86 8.15 22.05
C PRO A 145 -6.84 8.38 20.54
N LEU A 146 -7.36 7.43 19.75
CA LEU A 146 -7.32 7.52 18.28
C LEU A 146 -7.89 8.85 17.76
N ARG A 147 -8.98 9.33 18.36
CA ARG A 147 -9.65 10.59 18.00
C ARG A 147 -8.76 11.83 18.09
N ALA A 148 -7.75 11.82 18.97
CA ALA A 148 -6.79 12.92 19.08
C ALA A 148 -5.87 13.05 17.86
N ASN A 149 -5.91 12.08 16.93
CA ASN A 149 -5.14 12.09 15.68
C ASN A 149 -6.02 12.40 14.45
N LEU A 150 -7.29 12.74 14.64
CA LEU A 150 -8.20 13.11 13.55
C LEU A 150 -7.99 14.54 13.05
N GLU A 151 -7.32 15.37 13.85
CA GLU A 151 -6.87 16.68 13.38
C GLU A 151 -5.85 16.48 12.26
N LEU A 152 -6.12 17.12 11.13
CA LEU A 152 -5.20 17.15 9.99
C LEU A 152 -3.92 17.84 10.48
N GLY A 153 -2.87 17.03 10.68
CA GLY A 153 -1.52 17.55 10.94
C GLY A 153 -1.02 18.39 9.76
N PRO A 154 0.22 18.88 9.81
CA PRO A 154 0.78 19.69 8.73
C PRO A 154 0.65 18.94 7.40
N ALA A 155 -0.03 19.58 6.44
CA ALA A 155 -0.27 19.05 5.09
C ALA A 155 0.97 19.28 4.22
N ASP A 156 2.13 18.88 4.71
CA ASP A 156 3.37 19.02 4.00
C ASP A 156 3.44 17.92 2.93
N PHE A 157 3.57 18.35 1.68
CA PHE A 157 3.80 17.44 0.56
C PHE A 157 5.27 17.00 0.56
N PHE A 158 5.50 15.70 0.63
CA PHE A 158 6.84 15.12 0.46
C PHE A 158 6.90 14.36 -0.85
N LEU A 159 8.04 14.49 -1.51
CA LEU A 159 8.31 13.71 -2.71
C LEU A 159 8.31 12.21 -2.35
N PRO A 160 7.89 11.35 -3.29
CA PRO A 160 8.15 9.92 -3.20
C PRO A 160 9.64 9.67 -2.87
N PRO A 161 9.96 8.61 -2.10
CA PRO A 161 11.34 8.24 -1.82
C PRO A 161 12.10 7.99 -3.14
N ASP A 162 13.42 8.23 -3.13
CA ASP A 162 14.30 8.05 -4.29
C ASP A 162 14.03 6.68 -4.95
N PRO A 163 13.88 6.61 -6.29
CA PRO A 163 13.70 5.34 -7.02
C PRO A 163 14.67 4.22 -6.62
N LYS A 164 15.92 4.54 -6.24
CA LYS A 164 16.90 3.58 -5.75
C LYS A 164 16.49 2.95 -4.42
N VAL A 165 15.94 3.75 -3.50
CA VAL A 165 15.41 3.29 -2.22
C VAL A 165 14.11 2.52 -2.46
N ALA A 166 13.22 3.07 -3.30
CA ALA A 166 11.95 2.46 -3.67
C ALA A 166 12.13 1.10 -4.37
N ALA A 167 13.22 0.86 -5.12
CA ALA A 167 13.48 -0.43 -5.77
C ALA A 167 13.55 -1.62 -4.80
N SER A 168 13.79 -1.36 -3.51
CA SER A 168 13.77 -2.36 -2.44
C SER A 168 12.38 -2.63 -1.86
N TYR A 169 11.37 -1.83 -2.21
CA TYR A 169 10.02 -1.95 -1.68
C TYR A 169 9.26 -3.09 -2.33
N PHE A 170 8.18 -3.51 -1.66
CA PHE A 170 7.28 -4.50 -2.23
C PHE A 170 6.60 -3.96 -3.47
N ASP A 171 6.30 -4.84 -4.43
CA ASP A 171 5.72 -4.40 -5.70
C ASP A 171 4.36 -3.70 -5.51
N LEU A 172 3.50 -4.15 -4.58
CA LEU A 172 2.23 -3.46 -4.29
C LEU A 172 2.43 -2.03 -3.76
N VAL A 173 3.55 -1.78 -3.07
CA VAL A 173 3.87 -0.44 -2.57
C VAL A 173 4.31 0.47 -3.71
N LEU A 174 5.02 -0.08 -4.69
CA LEU A 174 5.45 0.68 -5.88
C LEU A 174 4.25 1.22 -6.67
N ILE A 175 3.10 0.55 -6.64
CA ILE A 175 1.86 1.06 -7.23
C ILE A 175 1.49 2.43 -6.63
N GLY A 176 1.71 2.62 -5.33
CA GLY A 176 1.49 3.90 -4.66
C GLY A 176 2.35 5.05 -5.18
N PHE A 177 3.48 4.78 -5.83
CA PHE A 177 4.34 5.79 -6.44
C PHE A 177 3.98 6.14 -7.88
N SER A 178 3.10 5.37 -8.51
CA SER A 178 2.70 5.62 -9.91
C SER A 178 1.87 6.89 -10.08
N THR A 179 1.43 7.51 -8.98
CA THR A 179 0.69 8.78 -8.98
C THR A 179 1.36 9.76 -8.03
N THR A 180 2.00 10.79 -8.57
CA THR A 180 2.48 11.91 -7.76
C THR A 180 1.57 13.12 -8.02
N PRO A 181 0.71 13.52 -7.06
CA PRO A 181 -0.10 14.72 -7.23
C PRO A 181 0.78 15.96 -7.08
N GLN A 182 1.22 16.53 -8.21
CA GLN A 182 1.90 17.82 -8.29
C GLN A 182 0.93 18.90 -8.80
N VAL A 183 1.21 20.17 -8.53
CA VAL A 183 0.46 21.29 -9.13
C VAL A 183 0.78 21.30 -10.64
N GLY A 184 -0.23 21.11 -11.48
CA GLY A 184 -0.06 20.82 -12.92
C GLY A 184 0.06 19.34 -13.27
N ALA A 185 -0.25 18.44 -12.33
CA ALA A 185 -0.20 17.00 -12.56
C ALA A 185 -1.18 16.51 -13.62
N GLN A 186 -0.80 15.36 -14.18
CA GLN A 186 -1.54 14.59 -15.17
C GLN A 186 -3.00 14.37 -14.77
N SER A 187 -3.87 14.23 -15.75
CA SER A 187 -5.28 13.93 -15.52
C SER A 187 -5.46 12.72 -14.58
N SER A 188 -6.52 12.73 -13.77
CA SER A 188 -6.85 11.60 -12.89
C SER A 188 -7.03 10.30 -13.67
N GLN A 189 -7.46 10.41 -14.92
CA GLN A 189 -7.58 9.31 -15.88
C GLN A 189 -6.23 8.72 -16.27
N LEU A 190 -5.23 9.56 -16.61
CA LEU A 190 -3.86 9.10 -16.91
C LEU A 190 -3.21 8.47 -15.68
N SER A 191 -3.39 9.08 -14.51
CA SER A 191 -2.93 8.53 -13.23
C SER A 191 -3.51 7.14 -12.97
N MET A 192 -4.82 6.96 -13.19
CA MET A 192 -5.49 5.67 -13.06
C MET A 192 -4.96 4.64 -14.08
N LEU A 193 -4.74 5.04 -15.34
CA LEU A 193 -4.19 4.15 -16.37
C LEU A 193 -2.81 3.64 -15.97
N ASN A 194 -1.95 4.52 -15.46
CA ASN A 194 -0.60 4.18 -15.01
C ASN A 194 -0.61 3.24 -13.80
N VAL A 195 -1.53 3.45 -12.85
CA VAL A 195 -1.75 2.53 -11.71
C VAL A 195 -2.16 1.15 -12.21
N MET A 196 -3.18 1.07 -13.07
CA MET A 196 -3.69 -0.21 -13.58
C MET A 196 -2.64 -0.95 -14.41
N LYS A 197 -1.88 -0.21 -15.22
CA LYS A 197 -0.74 -0.75 -15.98
C LYS A 197 0.33 -1.31 -15.04
N ALA A 198 0.80 -0.53 -14.07
CA ALA A 198 1.81 -0.95 -13.11
C ALA A 198 1.38 -2.21 -12.34
N ALA A 199 0.11 -2.26 -11.90
CA ALA A 199 -0.45 -3.43 -11.24
C ALA A 199 -0.41 -4.69 -12.14
N CYS A 200 -0.76 -4.56 -13.43
CA CYS A 200 -0.70 -5.66 -14.38
C CYS A 200 0.75 -6.10 -14.67
N GLU A 201 1.69 -5.16 -14.81
CA GLU A 201 3.12 -5.47 -15.00
C GLU A 201 3.69 -6.23 -13.80
N ILE A 202 3.36 -5.80 -12.59
CA ILE A 202 3.77 -6.45 -11.35
C ILE A 202 3.22 -7.87 -11.32
N ALA A 203 1.92 -8.04 -11.53
CA ALA A 203 1.29 -9.35 -11.53
C ALA A 203 1.97 -10.29 -12.55
N TYR A 204 2.20 -9.81 -13.77
CA TYR A 204 2.91 -10.56 -14.82
C TYR A 204 4.32 -11.00 -14.38
N ARG A 205 5.12 -10.08 -13.84
CA ARG A 205 6.48 -10.38 -13.36
C ARG A 205 6.45 -11.40 -12.23
N THR A 206 5.51 -11.31 -11.30
CA THR A 206 5.38 -12.28 -10.21
C THR A 206 5.08 -13.69 -10.75
N ILE A 207 4.20 -13.79 -11.75
CA ILE A 207 3.85 -15.08 -12.39
C ILE A 207 5.00 -15.66 -13.21
N ALA A 208 5.68 -14.83 -14.01
CA ALA A 208 6.78 -15.28 -14.84
C ALA A 208 7.91 -15.91 -14.01
N ASN A 209 8.03 -15.49 -12.75
CA ASN A 209 8.99 -16.03 -11.79
C ASN A 209 8.41 -17.11 -10.87
N ALA A 210 7.11 -17.42 -10.95
CA ALA A 210 6.45 -18.39 -10.09
C ALA A 210 6.66 -19.83 -10.60
N PRO A 211 6.83 -20.83 -9.71
CA PRO A 211 6.92 -22.24 -10.10
C PRO A 211 5.69 -22.69 -10.91
N PRO A 212 5.84 -23.59 -11.91
CA PRO A 212 4.71 -24.06 -12.73
C PRO A 212 3.57 -24.71 -11.94
N SER A 213 3.85 -25.19 -10.73
CA SER A 213 2.88 -25.85 -9.83
C SER A 213 2.18 -24.89 -8.85
N SER A 214 2.53 -23.61 -8.81
CA SER A 214 2.02 -22.65 -7.83
C SER A 214 0.86 -21.79 -8.32
N MET A 215 0.44 -21.93 -9.57
CA MET A 215 -0.72 -21.20 -10.12
C MET A 215 -1.94 -22.10 -10.24
N ASP A 216 -3.02 -21.68 -9.60
CA ASP A 216 -4.36 -22.25 -9.80
C ASP A 216 -4.95 -21.72 -11.14
N PRO A 217 -5.74 -22.52 -11.87
CA PRO A 217 -6.64 -22.03 -12.92
C PRO A 217 -7.39 -20.72 -12.56
N GLU A 218 -7.78 -20.53 -11.30
CA GLU A 218 -8.42 -19.30 -10.83
C GLU A 218 -7.48 -18.08 -10.86
N ASP A 219 -6.19 -18.25 -10.55
CA ASP A 219 -5.21 -17.16 -10.64
C ASP A 219 -5.10 -16.66 -12.08
N THR A 220 -5.01 -17.61 -13.03
CA THR A 220 -4.98 -17.33 -14.47
C THR A 220 -6.25 -16.59 -14.93
N ARG A 221 -7.42 -16.96 -14.38
CA ARG A 221 -8.69 -16.29 -14.66
C ARG A 221 -8.71 -14.85 -14.14
N VAL A 222 -8.25 -14.61 -12.91
CA VAL A 222 -8.16 -13.28 -12.29
C VAL A 222 -7.24 -12.36 -13.10
N LEU A 223 -6.15 -12.89 -13.64
CA LEU A 223 -5.21 -12.14 -14.46
C LEU A 223 -5.80 -11.76 -15.82
N ARG A 224 -6.47 -12.69 -16.50
CA ARG A 224 -7.18 -12.40 -17.75
C ARG A 224 -8.28 -11.35 -17.55
N LEU A 225 -9.01 -11.43 -16.44
CA LEU A 225 -10.00 -10.42 -16.06
C LEU A 225 -9.35 -9.05 -15.80
N SER A 226 -8.23 -9.02 -15.10
CA SER A 226 -7.45 -7.80 -14.84
C SER A 226 -6.97 -7.15 -16.14
N GLY A 227 -6.38 -7.93 -17.05
CA GLY A 227 -5.95 -7.47 -18.37
C GLY A 227 -7.13 -6.95 -19.22
N ARG A 228 -8.27 -7.65 -19.19
CA ARG A 228 -9.49 -7.19 -19.88
C ARG A 228 -10.02 -5.87 -19.30
N ASN A 229 -10.00 -5.71 -17.98
CA ASN A 229 -10.42 -4.47 -17.33
C ASN A 229 -9.48 -3.30 -17.69
N LEU A 230 -8.16 -3.53 -17.71
CA LEU A 230 -7.19 -2.56 -18.18
C LEU A 230 -7.46 -2.17 -19.64
N SER A 231 -7.69 -3.15 -20.52
CA SER A 231 -8.02 -2.90 -21.93
C SER A 231 -9.31 -2.08 -22.09
N ASN A 232 -10.39 -2.47 -21.40
CA ASN A 232 -11.65 -1.73 -21.42
C ASN A 232 -11.49 -0.28 -20.93
N PHE A 233 -10.74 -0.08 -19.85
CA PHE A 233 -10.47 1.26 -19.33
C PHE A 233 -9.64 2.08 -20.32
N ALA A 234 -8.56 1.52 -20.86
CA ALA A 234 -7.72 2.17 -21.88
C ALA A 234 -8.54 2.56 -23.12
N SER A 235 -9.44 1.69 -23.58
CA SER A 235 -10.35 1.99 -24.70
C SER A 235 -11.32 3.13 -24.41
N SER A 236 -11.75 3.32 -23.15
CA SER A 236 -12.63 4.43 -22.77
C SER A 236 -11.96 5.82 -22.82
N LEU A 237 -10.62 5.87 -22.86
CA LEU A 237 -9.84 7.11 -22.86
C LEU A 237 -9.59 7.68 -24.28
N GLY A 238 -9.82 6.89 -25.33
CA GLY A 238 -9.42 7.23 -26.71
C GLY A 238 -10.01 8.53 -27.29
N ALA A 239 -11.12 9.04 -26.75
CA ALA A 239 -11.74 10.29 -27.20
C ALA A 239 -11.19 11.55 -26.50
N GLU A 240 -10.70 11.44 -25.26
CA GLU A 240 -10.12 12.57 -24.48
C GLU A 240 -8.59 12.64 -24.60
N ALA A 241 -7.96 11.59 -25.15
CA ALA A 241 -6.51 11.45 -25.35
C ALA A 241 -5.84 12.56 -26.16
N ALA A 242 -6.59 13.30 -26.98
CA ALA A 242 -6.06 14.36 -27.83
C ALA A 242 -5.63 15.63 -27.06
N LYS A 243 -5.98 15.74 -25.77
CA LYS A 243 -5.70 16.93 -24.94
C LYS A 243 -4.56 16.74 -23.93
N ASP A 244 -4.09 15.51 -23.69
CA ASP A 244 -3.10 15.18 -22.65
C ASP A 244 -1.89 14.49 -23.31
N GLU A 245 -0.78 15.23 -23.49
CA GLU A 245 0.41 14.80 -24.25
C GLU A 245 1.05 13.49 -23.71
N GLY A 246 0.83 13.15 -22.43
CA GLY A 246 1.36 11.94 -21.80
C GLY A 246 0.51 10.67 -22.01
N LEU A 247 -0.71 10.79 -22.52
CA LEU A 247 -1.67 9.69 -22.55
C LEU A 247 -1.43 8.72 -23.72
N LEU A 248 -1.05 9.25 -24.89
CA LEU A 248 -0.75 8.46 -26.09
C LEU A 248 0.41 7.46 -25.90
N PRO A 249 1.60 7.86 -25.38
CA PRO A 249 2.68 6.93 -25.08
C PRO A 249 2.29 5.86 -24.05
N SER A 250 1.50 6.25 -23.04
CA SER A 250 1.04 5.35 -21.98
C SER A 250 0.07 4.28 -22.52
N LEU A 251 -0.87 4.67 -23.38
CA LEU A 251 -1.77 3.77 -24.08
C LEU A 251 -1.01 2.78 -24.96
N LYS A 252 -0.03 3.25 -25.75
CA LYS A 252 0.81 2.36 -26.57
C LYS A 252 1.50 1.29 -25.73
N SER A 253 2.09 1.69 -24.61
CA SER A 253 2.75 0.75 -23.71
C SER A 253 1.78 -0.23 -23.02
N VAL A 254 0.53 0.18 -22.77
CA VAL A 254 -0.54 -0.74 -22.31
C VAL A 254 -0.87 -1.77 -23.38
N TRP A 255 -0.96 -1.37 -24.65
CA TRP A 255 -1.19 -2.32 -25.74
C TRP A 255 -0.04 -3.32 -25.88
N ASP A 256 1.22 -2.86 -25.81
CA ASP A 256 2.39 -3.75 -25.84
C ASP A 256 2.37 -4.78 -24.68
N LEU A 257 1.95 -4.34 -23.48
CA LEU A 257 1.77 -5.22 -22.32
C LEU A 257 0.67 -6.25 -22.55
N LEU A 258 -0.49 -5.83 -23.05
CA LEU A 258 -1.62 -6.72 -23.35
C LEU A 258 -1.28 -7.73 -24.44
N ASP A 259 -0.53 -7.32 -25.47
CA ASP A 259 -0.04 -8.21 -26.52
C ASP A 259 0.89 -9.29 -25.96
N THR A 260 1.72 -8.93 -24.97
CA THR A 260 2.58 -9.87 -24.24
C THR A 260 1.73 -10.87 -23.44
N PHE A 261 0.69 -10.39 -22.75
CA PHE A 261 -0.25 -11.24 -22.00
C PHE A 261 -1.04 -12.23 -22.86
N LEU A 262 -1.35 -11.88 -24.11
CA LEU A 262 -2.10 -12.74 -25.03
C LEU A 262 -1.23 -13.80 -25.70
N ARG A 263 0.10 -13.63 -25.69
CA ARG A 263 1.06 -14.56 -26.29
C ARG A 263 1.65 -15.57 -25.30
N ALA A 264 1.54 -15.29 -24.00
CA ALA A 264 1.93 -16.19 -22.89
C ALA A 264 0.81 -17.19 -22.56
#